data_AF-A0A1G5HPN1-F1
#
_entry.id   AF-A0A1G5HPN1-F1
#
_cell.length_a   1.000
_cell.length_b   1.000
_cell.length_c   1.000
_cell.angle_alpha   90.00
_cell.angle_beta   90.00
_cell.angle_gamma   90.00
#
_symmetry.space_group_name_H-M   'P 1'
#
loop_
_entity.id
_entity.type
_entity.pdbx_description
1 polymer ?
#
loop_
_entity_poly.entity_id
_entity_poly.type
_entity_poly.pdbx_seq_one_letter_code
_entity_poly.pdbx_strand_id
1 'polypeptide(L)' 'MLKHLNDDELMNVAGGKNMTGNELQGFTTRKAEFENAWDALKMEQKGYTGNMRAELFDEWEAAGYTPDAVAFLGRLK' A
#
# COMPACT_ATOMS: atom_id res chain seq x y z
N MET A 1 29.53 15.08 -15.09
CA MET A 1 28.78 14.16 -15.97
C MET A 1 27.53 13.72 -15.21
N LEU A 2 26.35 14.25 -15.54
CA LEU A 2 25.10 13.78 -14.97
C LEU A 2 24.72 12.46 -15.66
N LYS A 3 24.77 11.34 -14.93
CA LYS A 3 24.18 10.06 -15.37
C LYS A 3 22.70 10.29 -15.60
N HIS A 4 22.29 10.32 -16.86
CA HIS A 4 20.88 10.25 -17.23
C HIS A 4 20.49 8.79 -17.02
N LEU A 5 19.65 8.54 -16.02
CA LEU A 5 19.03 7.23 -15.85
C LEU A 5 18.14 6.98 -17.07
N ASN A 6 18.31 5.85 -17.75
CA ASN A 6 17.45 5.50 -18.88
C ASN A 6 16.02 5.21 -18.39
N ASP A 7 15.03 5.34 -19.28
CA ASP A 7 13.62 5.04 -18.96
C ASP A 7 13.44 3.62 -18.39
N ASP A 8 14.29 2.67 -18.79
CA ASP A 8 14.36 1.32 -18.23
C ASP A 8 14.85 1.27 -16.78
N GLU A 9 15.73 2.19 -16.37
CA GLU A 9 16.19 2.32 -14.99
C GLU A 9 15.13 3.00 -14.12
N LEU A 10 14.39 3.99 -14.65
CA LEU A 10 13.22 4.58 -13.98
C LEU A 10 12.12 3.53 -13.73
N MET A 11 11.89 2.64 -14.70
CA MET A 11 10.96 1.50 -14.56
C MET A 11 11.43 0.44 -13.54
N ASN A 12 12.69 0.47 -13.10
CA ASN A 12 13.22 -0.45 -12.09
C ASN A 12 13.18 0.13 -10.66
N VAL A 13 12.78 1.39 -10.46
CA VAL A 13 12.73 2.01 -9.11
C VAL A 13 11.36 1.84 -8.44
N ALA A 14 10.30 1.60 -9.20
CA ALA A 14 8.95 1.47 -8.65
C ALA A 14 8.55 0.00 -8.51
N GLY A 15 9.07 -0.68 -7.47
CA GLY A 15 8.45 -1.79 -6.69
C GLY A 15 7.71 -2.97 -7.35
N GLY A 16 7.57 -3.05 -8.67
CA GLY A 16 6.52 -3.84 -9.31
C GLY A 16 6.98 -4.85 -10.36
N LYS A 17 8.24 -4.86 -10.79
CA LYS A 17 8.64 -5.65 -11.97
C LYS A 17 8.84 -7.16 -11.73
N ASN A 18 8.87 -7.62 -10.48
CA ASN A 18 9.07 -9.04 -10.17
C ASN A 18 7.95 -9.68 -9.36
N MET A 19 6.78 -9.05 -9.26
CA MET A 19 5.62 -9.73 -8.68
C MET A 19 5.11 -10.76 -9.71
N THR A 20 5.41 -12.03 -9.47
CA THR A 20 4.80 -13.15 -10.18
C THR A 20 3.27 -13.03 -10.09
N GLY A 21 2.51 -13.63 -11.01
CA GLY A 21 1.05 -13.46 -11.06
C GLY A 21 0.31 -13.73 -9.73
N ASN A 22 0.88 -14.58 -8.87
CA ASN A 22 0.38 -14.84 -7.52
C ASN A 22 0.64 -13.68 -6.55
N GLU A 23 1.80 -13.02 -6.64
CA GLU A 23 2.15 -11.84 -5.83
C GLU A 23 1.33 -10.62 -6.24
N LEU A 24 1.09 -10.43 -7.54
CA LEU A 24 0.22 -9.36 -8.04
C LEU A 24 -1.24 -9.56 -7.60
N GLN A 25 -1.72 -10.81 -7.63
CA GLN A 25 -3.06 -11.15 -7.15
C GLN A 25 -3.16 -10.93 -5.63
N GLY A 26 -2.15 -11.37 -4.87
CA GLY A 26 -2.07 -11.15 -3.43
C GLY A 26 -2.08 -9.66 -3.08
N PHE A 27 -1.26 -8.86 -3.75
CA PHE A 27 -1.21 -7.41 -3.59
C PHE A 27 -2.58 -6.77 -3.88
N THR A 28 -3.23 -7.16 -4.97
CA THR A 28 -4.57 -6.64 -5.33
C THR A 28 -5.61 -7.00 -4.27
N THR A 29 -5.57 -8.23 -3.74
CA THR A 29 -6.46 -8.65 -2.64
C THR A 29 -6.20 -7.86 -1.36
N ARG A 30 -4.94 -7.66 -0.98
CA ARG A 30 -4.57 -6.88 0.22
C ARG A 30 -4.95 -5.43 0.09
N LYS A 31 -4.71 -4.83 -1.07
CA LYS A 31 -5.16 -3.47 -1.36
C LYS A 31 -6.68 -3.36 -1.19
N ALA A 32 -7.46 -4.25 -1.78
CA ALA A 32 -8.91 -4.25 -1.61
C ALA A 32 -9.34 -4.44 -0.13
N GLU A 33 -8.67 -5.32 0.61
CA GLU A 33 -8.91 -5.52 2.06
C GLU A 33 -8.70 -4.21 2.84
N PHE A 34 -7.60 -3.51 2.54
CA PHE A 34 -7.27 -2.23 3.17
C PHE A 34 -8.24 -1.11 2.80
N GLU A 35 -8.63 -1.01 1.52
CA GLU A 35 -9.63 -0.05 1.03
C GLU A 35 -10.98 -0.26 1.74
N ASN A 36 -11.44 -1.52 1.81
CA ASN A 36 -12.68 -1.84 2.51
C ASN A 36 -12.62 -1.51 4.00
N ALA A 37 -11.49 -1.78 4.66
CA ALA A 37 -11.30 -1.45 6.08
C ALA A 37 -11.27 0.07 6.31
N TRP A 38 -10.62 0.82 5.41
CA TRP A 38 -10.55 2.28 5.42
C TRP A 38 -11.95 2.91 5.37
N ASP A 39 -12.78 2.42 4.44
CA ASP A 39 -14.15 2.90 4.26
C ASP A 39 -15.05 2.48 5.43
N ALA A 40 -14.95 1.22 5.88
CA ALA A 40 -15.72 0.70 7.01
C ALA A 40 -15.45 1.47 8.32
N LEU A 41 -14.19 1.84 8.56
CA LEU A 41 -13.78 2.63 9.72
C LEU A 41 -13.95 4.13 9.52
N LYS A 42 -14.40 4.57 8.33
CA LYS A 42 -14.62 5.97 7.96
C LYS A 42 -13.39 6.83 8.24
N MET A 43 -12.21 6.34 7.86
CA MET A 43 -10.93 6.98 8.17
C MET A 43 -10.87 8.43 7.65
N GLU A 44 -11.45 8.72 6.49
CA GLU A 44 -11.54 10.10 5.98
C GLU A 44 -12.37 11.02 6.90
N GLN A 45 -13.45 10.52 7.49
CA GLN A 45 -14.27 11.28 8.44
C GLN A 45 -13.56 11.51 9.77
N LYS A 46 -12.56 10.68 10.09
CA LYS A 46 -11.64 10.88 11.22
C LYS A 46 -10.50 11.85 10.91
N GLY A 47 -10.42 12.35 9.67
CA GLY A 47 -9.41 13.33 9.25
C GLY A 47 -8.18 12.74 8.57
N TYR A 48 -8.17 11.43 8.29
CA TYR A 48 -7.07 10.81 7.55
C TYR A 48 -7.20 11.13 6.05
N THR A 49 -6.08 11.47 5.42
CA THR A 49 -6.05 11.89 4.00
C THR A 49 -5.66 10.75 3.06
N GLY A 50 -5.90 10.92 1.76
CA GLY A 50 -5.47 9.98 0.73
C GLY A 50 -3.96 9.73 0.70
N ASN A 51 -3.13 10.70 1.11
CA ASN A 51 -1.68 10.48 1.23
C ASN A 51 -1.35 9.57 2.42
N MET A 52 -1.95 9.84 3.59
CA MET A 52 -1.82 8.97 4.77
C MET A 52 -2.31 7.55 4.49
N ARG A 53 -3.31 7.41 3.61
CA ARG A 53 -3.83 6.13 3.17
C ARG A 53 -2.79 5.29 2.46
N ALA A 54 -2.00 5.90 1.57
CA ALA A 54 -0.90 5.24 0.89
C ALA A 54 0.21 4.88 1.89
N GLU A 55 0.61 5.83 2.74
CA GLU A 55 1.63 5.60 3.78
C GLU A 55 1.24 4.45 4.72
N LEU A 56 0.00 4.41 5.19
CA LEU A 56 -0.50 3.37 6.09
C LEU A 56 -0.63 2.01 5.40
N PHE A 57 -0.89 1.99 4.09
CA PHE A 57 -0.88 0.74 3.33
C PHE A 57 0.55 0.18 3.22
N ASP A 58 1.53 1.05 2.92
CA ASP A 58 2.95 0.67 2.87
C ASP A 58 3.46 0.21 4.25
N GLU A 59 3.03 0.86 5.34
CA GLU A 59 3.32 0.42 6.71
C GLU A 59 2.72 -0.95 7.03
N TRP A 60 1.49 -1.20 6.58
CA TRP A 60 0.82 -2.47 6.78
C TRP A 60 1.48 -3.59 5.96
N GLU A 61 1.91 -3.28 4.73
CA GLU A 61 2.72 -4.16 3.89
C GLU A 61 4.05 -4.50 4.56
N ALA A 62 4.76 -3.50 5.11
CA ALA A 62 6.01 -3.71 5.84
C ALA A 62 5.82 -4.54 7.12
N ALA A 63 4.63 -4.49 7.74
CA ALA A 63 4.22 -5.36 8.84
C ALA A 63 3.79 -6.78 8.40
N GLY A 64 3.92 -7.12 7.12
CA GLY A 64 3.57 -8.41 6.54
C GLY A 64 2.07 -8.62 6.38
N TYR A 65 1.28 -7.54 6.30
CA TYR A 65 -0.18 -7.56 6.33
C TYR A 65 -0.74 -8.16 7.62
N THR A 66 -0.08 -7.89 8.75
CA THR A 66 -0.48 -8.38 10.09
C THR A 66 -0.61 -7.22 11.09
N PRO A 67 -1.70 -7.16 11.91
CA PRO A 67 -2.92 -7.98 11.86
C PRO A 67 -3.74 -7.69 10.58
N ASP A 68 -4.98 -8.18 10.47
CA ASP A 68 -5.88 -7.80 9.37
C ASP A 68 -6.06 -6.28 9.26
N ALA A 69 -6.47 -5.80 8.08
CA ALA A 69 -6.53 -4.36 7.80
C ALA A 69 -7.44 -3.58 8.76
N VAL A 70 -8.54 -4.17 9.22
CA VAL A 70 -9.47 -3.53 10.17
C VAL A 70 -8.81 -3.38 11.54
N ALA A 71 -8.14 -4.42 12.02
CA ALA A 71 -7.41 -4.37 13.28
C ALA A 71 -6.18 -3.45 13.20
N PHE A 72 -5.52 -3.34 12.04
CA PHE A 72 -4.41 -2.42 11.82
C PHE A 72 -4.90 -0.97 11.89
N LEU A 73 -5.87 -0.61 11.06
CA LEU A 73 -6.43 0.75 11.00
C LEU A 73 -7.20 1.11 12.28
N GLY A 74 -7.83 0.14 12.95
CA GLY A 74 -8.58 0.36 14.19
C GLY A 74 -7.71 0.77 15.38
N ARG A 75 -6.39 0.58 15.31
CA ARG A 75 -5.43 1.08 16.31
C ARG A 75 -5.20 2.59 16.19
N LEU A 76 -5.46 3.15 15.02
CA LEU A 76 -5.29 4.56 14.72
C LEU A 76 -6.48 5.32 15.31
N LYS A 77 -6.19 6.28 16.19
CA LYS A 77 -7.20 7.05 16.93
C LYS A 77 -7.73 8.22 16.12
#